data_AF-A0A0U5F065-F1
#
_entry.id   AF-A0A0U5F065-F1
#
_cell.length_a   1.000
_cell.length_b   1.000
_cell.length_c   1.000
_cell.angle_alpha   90.00
_cell.angle_beta   90.00
_cell.angle_gamma   90.00
#
_symmetry.space_group_name_H-M   'P 1'
#
loop_
_entity.id
_entity.type
_entity.pdbx_description
1 polymer ?
#
loop_
_entity_poly.entity_id
_entity_poly.type
_entity_poly.pdbx_seq_one_letter_code
_entity_poly.pdbx_strand_id
1 'polypeptide(L)'
;MRFSLLLLPILGLATPALAADLPVTAEFAAQPQFAPAYHAMSTLPSWVSELKATSVPVEKTTIDGKPYLLGHLCKPHDCAAYQMEVLFTPDGHKAWGFLSVKTQGSLYQMPLGDPSAAVLGALKAAYHTNNPDSP
;
A
#
# COMPACT_ATOMS: atom_id res chain seq x y z
N MET A 1 -43.57 49.70 -15.88
CA MET A 1 -43.05 48.35 -15.57
C MET A 1 -41.99 47.98 -16.61
N ARG A 2 -40.72 47.87 -16.22
CA ARG A 2 -39.63 47.35 -17.06
C ARG A 2 -38.91 46.29 -16.24
N PHE A 3 -39.11 45.03 -16.58
CA PHE A 3 -38.45 43.89 -15.95
C PHE A 3 -37.24 43.55 -16.83
N SER A 4 -36.06 44.04 -16.46
CA SER A 4 -34.80 43.62 -17.10
C SER A 4 -34.39 42.27 -16.50
N LEU A 5 -34.66 41.19 -17.23
CA LEU A 5 -34.12 39.86 -16.91
C LEU A 5 -32.69 39.79 -17.45
N LEU A 6 -31.70 40.00 -16.58
CA LEU A 6 -30.30 39.69 -16.87
C LEU A 6 -30.08 38.19 -16.60
N LEU A 7 -30.05 37.37 -17.66
CA LEU A 7 -29.52 36.01 -17.58
C LEU A 7 -27.98 36.09 -17.53
N LEU A 8 -27.41 35.80 -16.36
CA LEU A 8 -25.98 35.51 -16.22
C LEU A 8 -25.75 34.01 -16.54
N PRO A 9 -24.93 33.66 -17.54
CA PRO A 9 -24.52 32.28 -17.73
C PRO A 9 -23.47 31.91 -16.67
N ILE A 10 -23.79 30.94 -15.81
CA ILE A 10 -22.83 30.35 -14.88
C ILE A 10 -21.94 29.41 -15.72
N LEU A 11 -20.74 29.89 -16.05
CA LEU A 11 -19.71 29.08 -16.70
C LEU A 11 -19.10 28.15 -15.64
N GLY A 12 -19.50 26.88 -15.63
CA GLY A 12 -18.93 25.86 -14.76
C GLY A 12 -17.49 25.56 -15.17
N LEU A 13 -16.53 25.98 -14.35
CA LEU A 13 -15.14 25.57 -14.48
C LEU A 13 -15.03 24.09 -14.08
N ALA A 14 -14.90 23.19 -15.05
CA ALA A 14 -14.52 21.81 -14.78
C ALA A 14 -13.05 21.80 -14.36
N THR A 15 -12.79 21.67 -13.06
CA THR A 15 -11.44 21.40 -12.56
C THR A 15 -11.02 20.01 -13.04
N PRO A 16 -9.87 19.87 -13.75
CA PRO A 16 -9.35 18.57 -14.07
C PRO A 16 -8.96 17.89 -12.74
N ALA A 17 -9.58 16.75 -12.45
CA ALA A 17 -9.15 15.89 -11.36
C ALA A 17 -7.85 15.19 -11.80
N LEU A 18 -6.72 15.84 -11.57
CA LEU A 18 -5.43 15.13 -11.56
C LEU A 18 -5.48 14.18 -10.37
N ALA A 19 -5.65 12.88 -10.64
CA ALA A 19 -5.45 11.86 -9.63
C ALA A 19 -3.97 11.93 -9.24
N ALA A 20 -3.66 12.57 -8.11
CA ALA A 20 -2.33 12.56 -7.56
C ALA A 20 -2.00 11.12 -7.16
N ASP A 21 -0.92 10.58 -7.71
CA ASP A 21 -0.40 9.28 -7.29
C ASP A 21 -0.07 9.34 -5.79
N LEU A 22 -0.42 8.28 -5.06
CA LEU A 22 -0.08 8.18 -3.65
C LEU A 22 1.45 8.05 -3.49
N PRO A 23 2.03 8.46 -2.34
CA PRO A 23 3.44 8.29 -2.06
C PRO A 23 3.89 6.83 -2.20
N VAL A 24 5.20 6.63 -2.43
CA VAL A 24 5.79 5.29 -2.39
C VAL A 24 5.64 4.67 -1.01
N THR A 25 5.61 3.34 -0.95
CA THR A 25 5.23 2.61 0.26
C THR A 25 6.10 2.96 1.47
N ALA A 26 7.41 3.17 1.27
CA ALA A 26 8.30 3.58 2.36
C ALA A 26 7.94 4.97 2.93
N GLU A 27 7.66 5.94 2.07
CA GLU A 27 7.23 7.28 2.48
C GLU A 27 5.84 7.25 3.12
N PHE A 28 4.93 6.45 2.56
CA PHE A 28 3.59 6.26 3.09
C PHE A 28 3.61 5.66 4.50
N ALA A 29 4.39 4.60 4.71
CA ALA A 29 4.56 3.95 6.01
C ALA A 29 5.22 4.87 7.05
N ALA A 30 6.05 5.84 6.63
CA ALA A 30 6.69 6.80 7.52
C ALA A 30 5.74 7.92 8.00
N GLN A 31 4.56 8.08 7.39
CA GLN A 31 3.62 9.12 7.79
C GLN A 31 3.12 8.90 9.22
N PRO A 32 2.96 9.96 10.03
CA PRO A 32 2.57 9.84 11.44
C PRO A 32 1.28 9.04 11.69
N GLN A 33 0.35 9.09 10.73
CA GLN A 33 -0.91 8.35 10.80
C GLN A 33 -0.73 6.83 10.65
N PHE A 34 0.26 6.38 9.88
CA PHE A 34 0.41 4.97 9.49
C PHE A 34 1.57 4.27 10.21
N ALA A 35 2.61 5.02 10.58
CA ALA A 35 3.82 4.49 11.20
C ALA A 35 3.53 3.64 12.47
N PRO A 36 2.66 4.06 13.41
CA PRO A 36 2.41 3.25 14.62
C PRO A 36 1.90 1.85 14.31
N ALA A 37 0.93 1.72 13.40
CA ALA A 37 0.40 0.42 13.01
C ALA A 37 1.42 -0.41 12.20
N TYR A 38 2.19 0.24 11.32
CA TYR A 38 3.28 -0.40 10.57
C TYR A 38 4.30 -1.05 11.50
N HIS A 39 4.81 -0.30 12.48
CA HIS A 39 5.80 -0.80 13.43
C HIS A 39 5.24 -1.84 14.41
N ALA A 40 3.92 -1.83 14.66
CA ALA A 40 3.27 -2.80 15.53
C ALA A 40 3.08 -4.19 14.90
N MET A 41 3.28 -4.36 13.59
CA MET A 41 3.04 -5.64 12.91
C MET A 41 3.95 -6.78 13.39
N SER A 42 5.22 -6.49 13.69
CA SER A 42 6.22 -7.47 14.17
C SER A 42 7.52 -6.78 14.59
N THR A 43 8.42 -7.52 15.24
CA THR A 43 9.85 -7.15 15.36
C THR A 43 10.54 -7.44 14.02
N LEU A 44 10.62 -6.42 13.17
CA LEU A 44 11.12 -6.55 11.79
C LEU A 44 12.65 -6.38 11.70
N PRO A 45 13.33 -7.00 10.71
CA PRO A 45 14.73 -6.69 10.40
C PRO A 45 14.92 -5.20 10.11
N SER A 46 16.10 -4.65 10.40
CA SER A 46 16.37 -3.20 10.34
C SER A 46 16.03 -2.55 9.00
N TRP A 47 16.24 -3.21 7.87
CA TRP A 47 15.91 -2.63 6.56
C TRP A 47 14.41 -2.38 6.36
N VAL A 48 13.55 -3.17 7.02
CA VAL A 48 12.09 -3.03 6.98
C VAL A 48 11.61 -2.02 8.01
N SER A 49 12.18 -2.05 9.22
CA SER A 49 11.79 -1.14 10.31
C SER A 49 12.34 0.27 10.13
N GLU A 50 13.50 0.46 9.51
CA GLU A 50 14.07 1.78 9.21
C GLU A 50 13.54 2.37 7.89
N LEU A 51 12.67 1.63 7.17
CA LEU A 51 12.10 2.03 5.88
C LEU A 51 13.15 2.37 4.81
N LYS A 52 14.34 1.78 4.92
CA LYS A 52 15.44 1.86 3.94
C LYS A 52 15.22 0.82 2.84
N ALA A 53 14.13 0.96 2.10
CA ALA A 53 13.65 0.00 1.10
C ALA A 53 13.50 0.64 -0.28
N THR A 54 13.67 -0.16 -1.33
CA THR A 54 13.12 0.17 -2.65
C THR A 54 11.62 -0.10 -2.61
N SER A 55 10.79 0.85 -3.02
CA SER A 55 9.33 0.70 -2.94
C SER A 55 8.61 1.41 -4.08
N VAL A 56 7.35 1.04 -4.28
CA VAL A 56 6.45 1.59 -5.30
C VAL A 56 5.31 2.38 -4.65
N PRO A 57 4.60 3.25 -5.41
CA PRO A 57 3.39 3.93 -4.94
C PRO A 57 2.40 2.98 -4.27
N VAL A 58 1.74 3.46 -3.23
CA VAL A 58 0.63 2.74 -2.60
C VAL A 58 -0.59 2.76 -3.51
N GLU A 59 -1.28 1.64 -3.63
CA GLU A 59 -2.49 1.49 -4.43
C GLU A 59 -3.72 1.34 -3.56
N LYS A 60 -4.85 1.88 -4.02
CA LYS A 60 -6.15 1.64 -3.37
C LYS A 60 -6.66 0.28 -3.81
N THR A 61 -7.05 -0.55 -2.85
CA THR A 61 -7.65 -1.86 -3.12
C THR A 61 -8.90 -2.09 -2.28
N THR A 62 -9.72 -3.05 -2.69
CA THR A 62 -10.92 -3.45 -1.96
C THR A 62 -10.88 -4.94 -1.69
N ILE A 63 -11.03 -5.32 -0.42
CA ILE A 63 -11.05 -6.72 0.04
C ILE A 63 -12.36 -6.90 0.80
N ASP A 64 -13.20 -7.85 0.37
CA ASP A 64 -14.54 -8.10 0.94
C ASP A 64 -15.39 -6.82 1.09
N GLY A 65 -15.35 -5.95 0.07
CA GLY A 65 -16.09 -4.67 0.07
C GLY A 65 -15.53 -3.59 1.01
N LYS A 66 -14.41 -3.84 1.69
CA LYS A 66 -13.74 -2.87 2.57
C LYS A 66 -12.53 -2.25 1.87
N PRO A 67 -12.33 -0.92 1.99
CA PRO A 67 -11.20 -0.23 1.39
C PRO A 67 -9.90 -0.48 2.16
N TYR A 68 -8.80 -0.62 1.42
CA TYR A 68 -7.45 -0.75 1.93
C TYR A 68 -6.45 -0.02 1.03
N LEU A 69 -5.24 0.10 1.53
CA LEU A 69 -4.09 0.69 0.86
C LEU A 69 -2.99 -0.37 0.79
N LEU A 70 -2.69 -0.86 -0.41
CA LEU A 70 -1.70 -1.90 -0.68
C LEU A 70 -0.38 -1.26 -1.10
N GLY A 71 0.70 -1.67 -0.47
CA GLY A 71 2.05 -1.25 -0.82
C GLY A 71 2.99 -2.45 -0.95
N HIS A 72 4.12 -2.19 -1.60
CA HIS A 72 5.19 -3.16 -1.82
C HIS A 72 6.55 -2.53 -1.50
N LEU A 73 7.39 -3.29 -0.80
CA LEU A 73 8.77 -2.93 -0.53
C LEU A 73 9.70 -4.11 -0.74
N CYS A 74 10.93 -3.83 -1.16
CA CYS A 74 11.98 -4.81 -1.31
C CYS A 74 13.33 -4.28 -0.79
N LYS A 75 14.20 -5.20 -0.39
CA LYS A 75 15.53 -4.85 0.12
C LYS A 75 16.38 -4.30 -1.04
N PRO A 76 17.00 -3.12 -0.90
CA PRO A 76 17.85 -2.55 -1.95
C PRO A 76 18.94 -3.55 -2.37
N HIS A 77 19.20 -3.64 -3.67
CA HIS A 77 20.14 -4.57 -4.32
C HIS A 77 19.79 -6.07 -4.26
N ASP A 78 18.84 -6.48 -3.41
CA ASP A 78 18.40 -7.87 -3.23
C ASP A 78 16.88 -8.02 -3.45
N CYS A 79 16.28 -7.19 -4.31
CA CYS A 79 14.83 -7.09 -4.40
C CYS A 79 14.14 -8.41 -4.76
N ALA A 80 14.70 -9.23 -5.64
CA ALA A 80 14.12 -10.53 -5.97
C ALA A 80 14.11 -11.49 -4.76
N ALA A 81 15.05 -11.33 -3.83
CA ALA A 81 15.25 -12.22 -2.69
C ALA A 81 14.51 -11.78 -1.43
N TYR A 82 14.32 -10.48 -1.19
CA TYR A 82 13.69 -9.98 0.04
C TYR A 82 12.62 -8.95 -0.31
N GLN A 83 11.36 -9.37 -0.16
CA GLN A 83 10.18 -8.59 -0.52
C GLN A 83 9.18 -8.61 0.62
N MET A 84 8.37 -7.57 0.71
CA MET A 84 7.27 -7.50 1.64
C MET A 84 6.12 -6.72 1.04
N GLU A 85 4.96 -7.38 0.99
CA GLU A 85 3.68 -6.75 0.71
C GLU A 85 3.10 -6.21 2.01
N VAL A 86 2.44 -5.05 1.95
CA VAL A 86 1.87 -4.39 3.13
C VAL A 86 0.48 -3.87 2.82
N LEU A 87 -0.47 -4.13 3.71
CA LEU A 87 -1.81 -3.54 3.66
C LEU A 87 -2.01 -2.62 4.85
N PHE A 88 -2.54 -1.43 4.60
CA PHE A 88 -2.98 -0.49 5.63
C PHE A 88 -4.50 -0.32 5.57
N THR A 89 -5.13 -0.12 6.72
CA THR A 89 -6.47 0.46 6.76
C THR A 89 -6.39 1.95 6.39
N PRO A 90 -7.41 2.54 5.72
CA PRO A 90 -7.36 3.94 5.32
C PRO A 90 -7.26 4.94 6.47
N ASP A 91 -7.68 4.53 7.67
CA ASP A 91 -7.55 5.32 8.90
C ASP A 91 -6.16 5.20 9.57
N GLY A 92 -5.31 4.27 9.10
CA GLY A 92 -3.97 4.02 9.64
C GLY A 92 -3.93 3.25 10.96
N HIS A 93 -5.07 2.79 11.48
CA HIS A 93 -5.13 2.08 12.77
C HIS A 93 -4.62 0.65 12.71
N LYS A 94 -4.59 0.01 11.53
CA LYS A 94 -4.07 -1.34 11.35
C LYS A 94 -3.21 -1.43 10.10
N ALA A 95 -2.17 -2.26 10.20
CA ALA A 95 -1.37 -2.69 9.08
C ALA A 95 -1.12 -4.20 9.19
N TRP A 96 -0.93 -4.85 8.04
CA TRP A 96 -0.52 -6.24 7.94
C TRP A 96 0.56 -6.38 6.89
N GLY A 97 1.48 -7.31 7.11
CA GLY A 97 2.61 -7.55 6.21
C GLY A 97 2.68 -8.99 5.77
N PHE A 98 3.30 -9.23 4.62
CA PHE A 98 3.64 -10.57 4.16
C PHE A 98 5.09 -10.56 3.67
N LEU A 99 6.00 -10.94 4.57
CA LEU A 99 7.43 -10.99 4.31
C LEU A 99 7.74 -12.26 3.52
N SER A 100 8.39 -12.11 2.38
CA SER A 100 8.83 -13.19 1.50
C SER A 100 10.34 -13.13 1.29
N VAL A 101 11.03 -14.23 1.64
CA VAL A 101 12.48 -14.36 1.57
C VAL A 101 12.83 -15.57 0.70
N LYS A 102 13.51 -15.35 -0.42
CA LYS A 102 14.12 -16.40 -1.24
C LYS A 102 15.59 -16.54 -0.88
N THR A 103 15.98 -17.72 -0.39
CA THR A 103 17.38 -18.04 -0.08
C THR A 103 17.66 -19.50 -0.41
N GLN A 104 18.81 -19.78 -1.03
CA GLN A 104 19.22 -21.13 -1.42
C GLN A 104 18.16 -21.89 -2.22
N GLY A 105 17.44 -21.20 -3.11
CA GLY A 105 16.36 -21.78 -3.92
C GLY A 105 15.06 -22.07 -3.17
N SER A 106 15.00 -21.82 -1.85
CA SER A 106 13.81 -21.98 -1.03
C SER A 106 13.11 -20.65 -0.80
N LEU A 107 11.77 -20.65 -0.83
CA LEU A 107 10.92 -19.51 -0.49
C LEU A 107 10.38 -19.68 0.94
N TYR A 108 10.67 -18.70 1.79
CA TYR A 108 10.15 -18.60 3.15
C TYR A 108 9.20 -17.42 3.23
N GLN A 109 7.99 -17.64 3.77
CA GLN A 109 6.96 -16.62 3.84
C GLN A 109 6.36 -16.52 5.24
N MET A 110 6.14 -15.29 5.69
CA MET A 110 5.69 -15.01 7.05
C MET A 110 4.60 -13.91 7.04
N PRO A 111 3.37 -14.22 7.47
CA PRO A 111 2.36 -13.19 7.74
C PRO A 111 2.74 -12.39 9.00
N LEU A 112 2.44 -11.10 8.99
CA LEU A 112 2.77 -10.14 10.06
C LEU A 112 1.50 -9.40 10.49
N GLY A 113 1.35 -9.11 11.78
CA GLY A 113 0.21 -8.37 12.34
C GLY A 113 -1.09 -9.17 12.50
N ASP A 114 -1.03 -10.50 12.48
CA ASP A 114 -2.20 -11.41 12.61
C ASP A 114 -3.35 -11.10 11.63
N PRO A 115 -3.12 -11.25 10.29
CA PRO A 115 -4.12 -10.94 9.29
C PRO A 115 -5.27 -11.96 9.29
N SER A 116 -6.48 -11.48 8.99
CA SER A 116 -7.59 -12.39 8.64
C SER A 116 -7.28 -13.18 7.37
N ALA A 117 -8.00 -14.28 7.13
CA ALA A 117 -7.80 -15.10 5.92
C ALA A 117 -7.93 -14.29 4.62
N ALA A 118 -8.88 -13.35 4.55
CA ALA A 118 -9.08 -12.49 3.38
C ALA A 118 -7.90 -11.52 3.16
N VAL A 119 -7.43 -10.88 4.24
CA VAL A 119 -6.27 -9.96 4.19
C VAL A 119 -5.01 -10.73 3.79
N LEU A 120 -4.78 -11.92 4.38
CA LEU A 120 -3.65 -12.77 4.02
C LEU A 120 -3.74 -13.24 2.56
N GLY A 121 -4.93 -13.59 2.09
CA GLY A 121 -5.16 -13.94 0.68
C GLY A 121 -4.77 -12.81 -0.27
N ALA A 122 -5.15 -11.58 0.04
CA ALA A 122 -4.80 -10.41 -0.76
C ALA A 122 -3.28 -10.12 -0.78
N LEU A 123 -2.60 -10.22 0.38
CA LEU A 123 -1.15 -10.06 0.45
C LEU A 123 -0.40 -11.13 -0.35
N LYS A 124 -0.86 -12.38 -0.29
CA LYS A 124 -0.30 -13.48 -1.11
C LYS A 124 -0.52 -13.25 -2.60
N ALA A 125 -1.71 -12.78 -2.98
CA ALA A 125 -2.01 -12.45 -4.37
C ALA A 125 -1.11 -11.31 -4.89
N ALA A 126 -0.91 -10.26 -4.08
CA ALA A 126 -0.01 -9.15 -4.43
C ALA A 126 1.43 -9.64 -4.66
N TYR A 127 1.95 -10.51 -3.78
CA TYR A 127 3.26 -11.12 -3.95
C TYR A 127 3.38 -11.90 -5.27
N HIS A 128 2.36 -12.71 -5.59
CA HIS A 128 2.36 -13.50 -6.83
C HIS A 128 2.27 -12.61 -8.08
N THR A 129 1.50 -11.52 -8.05
CA THR A 129 1.48 -10.52 -9.12
C THR A 129 2.87 -9.93 -9.36
N ASN A 130 3.62 -9.63 -8.30
CA ASN A 130 5.00 -9.12 -8.40
C ASN A 130 6.03 -10.21 -8.77
N ASN A 131 5.65 -11.49 -8.69
CA ASN A 131 6.53 -12.63 -8.91
C ASN A 131 5.78 -13.75 -9.68
N PRO A 132 5.39 -13.51 -10.95
CA PRO A 132 4.53 -14.42 -11.72
C PRO A 132 5.18 -15.81 -11.95
N ASP A 133 6.51 -15.87 -11.97
CA ASP A 133 7.26 -17.12 -12.14
C ASP A 133 7.53 -17.86 -10.81
N SER A 134 7.08 -17.30 -9.69
CA SER A 134 7.19 -17.96 -8.40
C SER A 134 6.09 -19.02 -8.23
N PRO A 135 6.43 -20.26 -7.81
CA PRO A 135 5.44 -21.28 -7.52
C PRO A 135 4.54 -20.92 -6.34
#